data_AF-A0A358QR56-F1
#
_entry.id   AF-A0A358QR56-F1
#
_cell.length_a   1.000
_cell.length_b   1.000
_cell.length_c   1.000
_cell.angle_alpha   90.00
_cell.angle_beta   90.00
_cell.angle_gamma   90.00
#
_symmetry.space_group_name_H-M   'P 1'
#
loop_
_entity.id
_entity.type
_entity.pdbx_description
1 polymer ?
#
loop_
_entity_poly.entity_id
_entity_poly.type
_entity_poly.pdbx_seq_one_letter_code
_entity_poly.pdbx_strand_id
1 'polypeptide(L)'
;MKIHECELCQHESTDMCLRCTTFADKWELKNIYKAAPELLEALKEALPPEDHSGWWCPTCKCAVPGKEVTFEEYHESCGTYLGNRQPETWVDRAREIIKKAEGK
;
A
#
# COMPACT_ATOMS: atom_id res chain seq x y z
N MET A 1 -1.34 -38.26 7.63
CA MET A 1 -2.16 -37.12 7.20
C MET A 1 -2.88 -36.59 8.44
N LYS A 2 -2.64 -35.35 8.86
CA LYS A 2 -3.29 -34.78 10.05
C LYS A 2 -4.53 -34.01 9.59
N ILE A 3 -5.69 -34.33 10.16
CA ILE A 3 -6.95 -33.65 9.88
C ILE A 3 -7.08 -32.54 10.94
N HIS A 4 -7.44 -31.34 10.49
CA HIS A 4 -7.63 -30.18 11.36
C HIS A 4 -9.09 -29.75 11.32
N GLU A 5 -9.69 -29.58 12.50
CA GLU A 5 -11.06 -29.11 12.65
C GLU A 5 -11.08 -27.58 12.69
N CYS A 6 -11.91 -26.97 11.84
CA CYS A 6 -12.08 -25.53 11.85
C CYS A 6 -12.98 -25.09 13.02
N GLU A 7 -12.45 -24.29 13.94
CA GLU A 7 -13.16 -23.83 15.15
C GLU A 7 -14.42 -22.98 14.88
N LEU A 8 -14.58 -22.47 13.66
CA LEU A 8 -15.74 -21.65 13.25
C LEU A 8 -16.84 -22.48 12.56
N CYS A 9 -16.45 -23.41 11.69
CA CYS A 9 -17.36 -24.18 10.84
C CYS A 9 -17.55 -25.64 11.30
N GLN A 10 -16.76 -26.09 12.29
CA GLN A 10 -16.64 -27.48 12.78
C GLN A 10 -16.49 -28.51 11.65
N HIS A 11 -15.91 -28.09 10.53
CA HIS A 11 -15.65 -28.94 9.39
C HIS A 11 -14.22 -29.44 9.44
N GLU A 12 -14.07 -30.75 9.28
CA GLU A 12 -12.79 -31.43 9.20
C GLU A 12 -12.23 -31.32 7.78
N SER A 13 -11.02 -30.77 7.65
CA SER A 13 -10.31 -30.68 6.37
C SER A 13 -8.83 -31.00 6.56
N THR A 14 -8.20 -31.50 5.51
CA THR A 14 -6.75 -31.80 5.50
C THR A 14 -5.90 -30.57 5.22
N ASP A 15 -6.49 -29.54 4.59
CA ASP A 15 -5.75 -28.37 4.10
C ASP A 15 -6.47 -27.03 4.34
N MET A 16 -7.79 -26.92 4.06
CA MET A 16 -8.53 -25.65 4.11
C MET A 16 -10.06 -25.84 4.32
N CYS A 17 -10.72 -25.10 5.24
CA CYS A 17 -12.21 -25.05 5.32
C CYS A 17 -12.74 -24.13 4.21
N LEU A 18 -13.07 -24.70 3.05
CA LEU A 18 -13.71 -24.01 1.92
C LEU A 18 -15.13 -23.49 2.24
N ARG A 19 -15.70 -23.90 3.39
CA ARG A 19 -17.10 -23.67 3.73
C ARG A 19 -17.37 -22.31 4.38
N CYS A 20 -16.42 -21.76 5.12
CA CYS A 20 -16.64 -20.51 5.84
C CYS A 20 -15.88 -19.30 5.27
N THR A 21 -14.92 -19.46 4.36
CA THR A 21 -14.06 -18.40 3.78
C THR A 21 -13.30 -17.50 4.78
N THR A 22 -13.63 -17.55 6.07
CA THR A 22 -13.10 -16.73 7.17
C THR A 22 -11.83 -17.29 7.80
N PHE A 23 -11.36 -18.46 7.36
CA PHE A 23 -10.07 -19.01 7.78
C PHE A 23 -8.91 -18.66 6.84
N ALA A 24 -9.17 -17.94 5.73
CA ALA A 24 -8.12 -17.37 4.90
C ALA A 24 -7.46 -16.13 5.57
N ASP A 25 -8.11 -15.54 6.58
CA ASP A 25 -7.71 -14.25 7.14
C ASP A 25 -6.46 -14.28 8.02
N LYS A 26 -6.01 -15.45 8.50
CA LYS A 26 -4.85 -15.53 9.42
C LYS A 26 -3.57 -16.11 8.82
N TRP A 27 -3.62 -16.84 7.70
CA TRP A 27 -2.40 -17.44 7.13
C TRP A 27 -1.90 -16.77 5.84
N GLU A 28 -2.78 -16.24 4.97
CA GLU A 28 -2.33 -15.75 3.65
C GLU A 28 -2.29 -14.22 3.50
N LEU A 29 -2.97 -13.45 4.37
CA LEU A 29 -2.79 -11.99 4.43
C LEU A 29 -1.38 -11.57 4.88
N LYS A 30 -0.55 -12.52 5.36
CA LYS A 30 0.73 -12.18 5.97
C LYS A 30 1.74 -11.56 5.03
N ASN A 31 1.60 -11.64 3.70
CA ASN A 31 2.54 -10.95 2.81
C ASN A 31 1.99 -10.67 1.40
N ILE A 32 0.88 -9.92 1.25
CA ILE A 32 0.45 -9.46 -0.09
C ILE A 32 1.60 -8.79 -0.86
N TYR A 33 2.48 -8.06 -0.17
CA TYR A 33 3.68 -7.45 -0.74
C TYR A 33 4.82 -8.44 -1.11
N LYS A 34 4.86 -9.66 -0.56
CA LYS A 34 5.75 -10.73 -1.06
C LYS A 34 5.15 -11.44 -2.26
N ALA A 35 3.82 -11.51 -2.34
CA ALA A 35 3.11 -12.08 -3.48
C ALA A 35 3.11 -11.16 -4.70
N ALA A 36 3.23 -9.84 -4.49
CA ALA A 36 3.26 -8.82 -5.55
C ALA A 36 4.38 -7.79 -5.30
N PRO A 37 5.65 -8.16 -5.54
CA PRO A 37 6.80 -7.26 -5.36
C PRO A 37 6.71 -5.99 -6.24
N GLU A 38 6.14 -6.10 -7.44
CA GLU A 38 5.94 -4.98 -8.36
C GLU A 38 5.00 -3.91 -7.79
N LEU A 39 4.01 -4.31 -6.98
CA LEU A 39 3.12 -3.36 -6.30
C LEU A 39 3.83 -2.65 -5.15
N LEU A 40 4.75 -3.34 -4.47
CA LEU A 40 5.57 -2.72 -3.42
C LEU A 40 6.52 -1.68 -4.02
N GLU A 41 7.16 -1.99 -5.14
CA GLU A 41 8.04 -1.04 -5.84
C GLU A 41 7.25 0.16 -6.38
N ALA A 42 6.07 -0.07 -6.99
CA ALA A 42 5.18 1.01 -7.43
C ALA A 42 4.74 1.91 -6.25
N LEU A 43 4.52 1.34 -5.06
CA LEU A 43 4.20 2.10 -3.86
C LEU A 43 5.38 2.97 -3.41
N LYS A 44 6.61 2.44 -3.43
CA LYS A 44 7.83 3.22 -3.10
C LYS A 44 8.01 4.40 -4.04
N GLU A 45 7.82 4.19 -5.34
CA GLU A 45 7.97 5.23 -6.36
C GLU A 45 6.90 6.33 -6.28
N ALA A 46 5.72 6.01 -5.76
CA ALA A 46 4.63 6.96 -5.62
C ALA A 46 4.82 7.92 -4.44
N LEU A 47 5.65 7.55 -3.45
CA LEU A 47 5.85 8.34 -2.24
C LEU A 47 6.91 9.43 -2.42
N PRO A 48 6.74 10.58 -1.75
CA PRO A 48 7.79 11.57 -1.67
C PRO A 48 8.99 11.03 -0.85
N PRO A 49 10.22 11.49 -1.16
CA PRO A 49 11.40 11.26 -0.33
C PRO A 49 11.16 11.64 1.15
N GLU A 50 11.87 10.98 2.08
CA GLU A 50 11.68 11.21 3.53
C GLU A 50 12.01 12.65 3.96
N ASP A 51 12.92 13.31 3.27
CA ASP A 51 13.38 14.68 3.50
C ASP A 51 12.63 15.74 2.69
N HIS A 52 11.64 15.33 1.89
CA HIS A 52 10.91 16.25 1.02
C HIS A 52 9.92 17.10 1.83
N SER A 53 9.95 18.42 1.58
CA SER A 53 8.97 19.37 2.08
C SER A 53 8.35 20.15 0.92
N GLY A 54 7.02 20.20 0.87
CA GLY A 54 6.26 20.87 -0.20
C GLY A 54 5.59 19.91 -1.16
N TRP A 55 5.31 20.36 -2.38
CA TRP A 55 4.50 19.62 -3.34
C TRP A 55 5.26 18.45 -3.98
N TRP A 56 4.64 17.27 -4.04
CA TRP A 56 5.15 16.11 -4.76
C TRP A 56 4.14 15.66 -5.80
N CYS A 57 4.60 15.48 -7.04
CA CYS A 57 3.78 14.94 -8.11
C CYS A 57 4.00 13.43 -8.23
N PRO A 58 2.99 12.58 -7.92
CA PRO A 58 3.14 11.13 -8.04
C PRO A 58 3.19 10.65 -9.50
N THR A 59 2.68 11.45 -10.45
CA THR A 59 2.72 11.13 -11.88
C THR A 59 4.11 11.36 -12.45
N CYS A 60 4.73 12.50 -12.14
CA CYS A 60 6.08 12.83 -12.58
C CYS A 60 7.17 12.24 -11.67
N LYS A 61 6.79 11.73 -10.49
CA LYS A 61 7.69 11.23 -9.45
C LYS A 61 8.76 12.26 -9.09
N CYS A 62 8.34 13.51 -8.89
CA CYS A 62 9.25 14.62 -8.63
C CYS A 62 8.66 15.63 -7.63
N ALA A 63 9.57 16.32 -6.94
CA ALA A 63 9.24 17.52 -6.19
C ALA A 63 8.78 18.60 -7.17
N VAL A 64 7.69 19.28 -6.84
CA VAL A 64 7.15 20.38 -7.63
C VAL A 64 7.46 21.69 -6.91
N PRO A 65 8.24 22.60 -7.52
CA PRO A 65 8.42 23.94 -6.99
C PRO A 65 7.06 24.62 -6.80
N GLY A 66 6.85 25.36 -5.71
CA GLY A 66 5.55 26.01 -5.46
C GLY A 66 5.09 26.97 -6.56
N LYS A 67 6.02 27.46 -7.39
CA LYS A 67 5.74 28.28 -8.59
C LYS A 67 5.14 27.50 -9.77
N GLU A 68 5.28 26.18 -9.80
CA GLU A 68 4.78 25.26 -10.84
C GLU A 68 3.48 24.56 -10.41
N VAL A 69 2.91 25.00 -9.28
CA VAL A 69 1.58 24.60 -8.81
C VAL A 69 0.62 25.74 -9.11
N THR A 70 -0.39 25.45 -9.94
CA THR A 70 -1.42 26.44 -10.28
C THR A 70 -2.20 26.85 -9.02
N PHE A 71 -2.93 27.96 -9.08
CA PHE A 71 -3.85 28.35 -8.01
C PHE A 71 -4.89 27.27 -7.66
N GLU A 72 -5.26 26.43 -8.63
CA GLU A 72 -6.16 25.28 -8.46
C GLU A 72 -5.43 24.00 -8.02
N GLU A 73 -4.17 24.10 -7.58
CA GLU A 73 -3.36 23.00 -7.05
C GLU A 73 -3.04 21.88 -8.06
N TYR A 74 -3.03 22.17 -9.37
CA TYR A 74 -2.54 21.27 -10.40
C TYR A 74 -1.04 21.48 -10.66
N HIS A 75 -0.33 20.40 -10.98
CA HIS A 75 1.03 20.48 -11.50
C HIS A 75 0.98 21.03 -12.94
N GLU A 76 1.62 22.17 -13.19
CA GLU A 76 1.60 22.87 -14.47
C GLU A 76 2.10 22.01 -15.65
N SER A 77 3.09 21.15 -15.42
CA SER A 77 3.71 20.32 -16.47
C SER A 77 2.83 19.14 -16.91
N CYS A 78 2.26 18.39 -15.96
CA CYS A 78 1.54 17.14 -16.27
C CYS A 78 0.03 17.20 -16.03
N GLY A 79 -0.50 18.31 -15.52
CA GLY A 79 -1.93 18.48 -15.23
C GLY A 79 -2.44 17.58 -14.09
N THR A 80 -1.55 17.00 -13.27
CA THR A 80 -1.96 16.17 -12.13
C THR A 80 -2.42 17.06 -10.99
N TYR A 81 -3.66 16.88 -10.52
CA TYR A 81 -4.15 17.54 -9.29
C TYR A 81 -3.34 17.10 -8.07
N LEU A 82 -2.83 18.03 -7.27
CA LEU A 82 -1.96 17.81 -6.11
C LEU A 82 -2.66 18.07 -4.76
N GLY A 83 -3.73 18.88 -4.73
CA GLY A 83 -4.35 19.37 -3.50
C GLY A 83 -4.81 18.33 -2.48
N ASN A 84 -5.18 17.13 -2.94
CA ASN A 84 -5.61 16.02 -2.07
C ASN A 84 -4.72 14.77 -2.14
N ARG A 85 -3.54 14.85 -2.77
CA ARG A 85 -2.82 13.60 -3.08
C ARG A 85 -1.99 13.02 -1.95
N GLN A 86 -1.70 13.76 -0.88
CA GLN A 86 -0.84 13.29 0.21
C GLN A 86 -1.26 13.86 1.56
N PRO A 87 -2.40 13.44 2.13
CA PRO A 87 -2.58 13.61 3.58
C PRO A 87 -1.42 12.89 4.29
N GLU A 88 -0.80 13.55 5.27
CA GLU A 88 0.35 13.00 6.04
C GLU A 88 0.07 11.56 6.51
N THR A 89 -1.17 11.29 6.94
CA THR A 89 -1.65 9.98 7.39
C THR A 89 -1.55 8.86 6.34
N TRP A 90 -1.71 9.15 5.05
CA TRP A 90 -1.55 8.15 3.99
C TRP A 90 -0.09 7.85 3.74
N VAL A 91 0.75 8.88 3.67
CA VAL A 91 2.20 8.74 3.46
C VAL A 91 2.83 7.94 4.59
N ASP A 92 2.47 8.25 5.84
CA ASP A 92 2.97 7.55 7.02
C ASP A 92 2.58 6.08 7.00
N ARG A 93 1.31 5.78 6.70
CA ARG A 93 0.82 4.41 6.61
C ARG A 93 1.48 3.62 5.49
N ALA A 94 1.72 4.25 4.33
CA ALA A 94 2.43 3.62 3.22
C ALA A 94 3.89 3.31 3.60
N ARG A 95 4.58 4.22 4.29
CA ARG A 95 5.94 4.01 4.81
C ARG A 95 5.99 2.89 5.84
N GLU A 96 5.02 2.79 6.74
CA GLU A 96 4.93 1.66 7.68
C GLU A 96 4.77 0.32 6.97
N ILE A 97 3.95 0.27 5.91
CA ILE A 97 3.77 -0.95 5.10
C ILE A 97 5.08 -1.34 4.43
N ILE A 98 5.82 -0.38 3.88
CA ILE A 98 7.13 -0.62 3.26
C ILE A 98 8.13 -1.14 4.30
N LYS A 99 8.23 -0.52 5.49
CA LYS A 99 9.12 -0.98 6.57
C LYS A 99 8.82 -2.42 6.99
N LYS A 100 7.54 -2.74 7.21
CA LYS A 100 7.08 -4.10 7.51
C LYS A 100 7.44 -5.08 6.40
N ALA A 101 7.32 -4.68 5.14
CA ALA A 101 7.66 -5.50 3.99
C ALA A 101 9.16 -5.78 3.87
N GLU A 102 9.99 -4.80 4.23
CA GLU A 102 11.46 -4.91 4.24
C GLU A 102 12.01 -5.60 5.50
N GLY A 103 11.15 -5.91 6.48
CA GLY A 103 11.56 -6.53 7.75
C GLY A 103 12.28 -5.55 8.69
N LYS A 104 12.01 -4.25 8.56
CA LYS A 104 12.56 -3.17 9.38
C LYS A 104 11.56 -2.66 10.41
#